data_AF-A0A1M6DVF7-F1
#
_entry.id   AF-A0A1M6DVF7-F1
#
_cell.length_a   1.000
_cell.length_b   1.000
_cell.length_c   1.000
_cell.angle_alpha   90.00
_cell.angle_beta   90.00
_cell.angle_gamma   90.00
#
_symmetry.space_group_name_H-M   'P 1'
#
loop_
_entity.id
_entity.type
_entity.pdbx_description
1 polymer ?
#
loop_
_entity_poly.entity_id
_entity_poly.type
_entity_poly.pdbx_seq_one_letter_code
_entity_poly.pdbx_strand_id
1 'polypeptide(L)'
;MDVGQYIKPIVSDIFKACGCLLIIMALFLGINSSEIIRPVLLWQIIVLSAAFALFKVAYTNPLDLTGKRQVIVFSLCTLLADILIVLWLFMISPNTDSSIILAYIVVIFIVKGVVFAMMYIDGEKEARQINEKLSEYKNNTEK
;
A
#
# COMPACT_ATOMS: atom_id res chain seq x y z
N MET A 1 -23.26 -3.36 -3.67
CA MET A 1 -22.07 -2.59 -3.27
C MET A 1 -21.53 -1.94 -4.53
N ASP A 2 -21.47 -0.61 -4.55
CA ASP A 2 -21.04 0.14 -5.72
C ASP A 2 -19.51 0.13 -5.79
N VAL A 3 -18.95 -0.68 -6.69
CA VAL A 3 -17.49 -0.90 -6.82
C VAL A 3 -16.77 0.41 -7.14
N GLY A 4 -17.47 1.39 -7.74
CA GLY A 4 -16.96 2.71 -8.07
C GLY A 4 -16.46 3.52 -6.87
N GLN A 5 -17.07 3.36 -5.68
CA GLN A 5 -16.63 4.07 -4.47
C GLN A 5 -15.25 3.61 -3.99
N TYR A 6 -14.88 2.36 -4.26
CA TYR A 6 -13.58 1.78 -3.87
C TYR A 6 -12.47 2.16 -4.86
N ILE A 7 -12.80 2.21 -6.16
CA ILE A 7 -11.83 2.45 -7.23
C ILE A 7 -11.49 3.94 -7.37
N LYS A 8 -12.47 4.83 -7.17
CA LYS A 8 -12.29 6.28 -7.33
C LYS A 8 -11.14 6.88 -6.51
N PRO A 9 -10.99 6.59 -5.19
CA PRO A 9 -9.88 7.13 -4.41
C PRO A 9 -8.52 6.59 -4.89
N ILE A 10 -8.46 5.31 -5.27
CA ILE A 10 -7.23 4.68 -5.80
C ILE A 10 -6.79 5.40 -7.07
N VAL A 11 -7.69 5.55 -8.05
CA VAL A 11 -7.36 6.20 -9.33
C VAL A 11 -6.95 7.66 -9.12
N SER A 12 -7.65 8.38 -8.23
CA SER A 12 -7.29 9.76 -7.88
C SER A 12 -5.86 9.86 -7.32
N ASP A 13 -5.49 8.94 -6.43
CA ASP A 13 -4.17 8.92 -5.83
C ASP A 13 -3.07 8.51 -6.83
N ILE A 14 -3.37 7.61 -7.78
CA ILE A 14 -2.46 7.28 -8.88
C ILE A 14 -2.15 8.52 -9.71
N PHE A 15 -3.17 9.28 -10.12
CA PHE A 15 -2.96 10.50 -10.92
C PHE A 15 -2.14 11.54 -10.17
N LYS A 16 -2.39 11.74 -8.88
CA LYS A 16 -1.61 12.66 -8.04
C LYS A 16 -0.15 12.21 -7.91
N ALA A 17 0.09 10.93 -7.64
CA ALA A 17 1.43 10.38 -7.52
C ALA A 17 2.20 10.45 -8.85
N CYS A 18 1.55 10.09 -9.96
CA CYS A 18 2.11 10.21 -11.31
C CYS A 18 2.51 11.66 -11.62
N GLY A 19 1.62 12.62 -11.32
CA GLY A 19 1.89 14.04 -11.54
C GLY A 19 3.11 14.53 -10.74
N CYS A 20 3.18 14.20 -9.45
CA CYS A 20 4.32 14.54 -8.61
C CYS A 20 5.64 13.93 -9.14
N LEU A 21 5.63 12.65 -9.49
CA LEU A 21 6.82 11.97 -10.01
C LEU A 21 7.26 12.53 -11.37
N LEU A 22 6.34 12.89 -12.24
CA LEU A 22 6.65 13.56 -13.51
C LEU A 22 7.31 14.92 -13.29
N ILE A 23 6.84 15.72 -12.33
CA ILE A 23 7.45 17.02 -12.00
C ILE A 23 8.88 16.83 -11.49
N ILE A 24 9.09 15.89 -10.55
CA ILE A 24 10.42 15.58 -10.02
C ILE A 24 11.34 15.11 -11.16
N MET A 25 10.84 14.26 -12.04
CA MET A 25 11.61 13.76 -13.17
C MET A 25 11.95 14.87 -14.17
N ALA A 26 11.02 15.77 -14.46
CA ALA A 26 11.25 16.92 -15.34
C ALA A 26 12.34 17.85 -14.78
N LEU A 27 12.33 18.10 -13.46
CA LEU A 27 13.40 18.84 -12.79
C LEU A 27 14.75 18.11 -12.92
N PHE A 28 14.77 16.80 -12.71
CA PHE A 28 15.99 15.99 -12.82
C PHE A 28 16.56 15.96 -14.24
N LEU A 29 15.70 15.84 -15.27
CA LEU A 29 16.11 15.93 -16.68
C LEU A 29 16.66 17.31 -17.02
N GLY A 30 16.02 18.38 -16.53
CA GLY A 30 16.48 19.75 -16.72
C GLY A 30 17.88 19.98 -16.15
N ILE A 31 18.19 19.40 -14.99
CA ILE A 31 19.53 19.45 -14.38
C ILE A 31 20.54 18.67 -15.22
N ASN A 32 20.17 17.51 -15.75
CA ASN A 32 21.07 16.63 -16.50
C ASN A 32 21.16 16.97 -18.01
N SER A 33 20.54 18.06 -18.49
CA SER A 33 20.45 18.43 -19.92
C SER A 33 20.01 17.28 -20.85
N SER A 34 19.22 16.35 -20.33
CA SER A 34 18.65 15.27 -21.14
C SER A 34 17.28 15.71 -21.63
N GLU A 35 17.14 15.95 -22.94
CA GLU A 35 15.92 16.55 -23.51
C GLU A 35 14.76 15.56 -23.72
N ILE A 36 15.03 14.25 -23.66
CA ILE A 36 14.05 13.23 -24.05
C ILE A 36 13.76 12.28 -22.88
N ILE A 37 12.49 12.24 -22.46
CA ILE A 37 11.98 11.19 -21.56
C ILE A 37 11.80 9.92 -22.39
N ARG A 38 12.54 8.86 -22.05
CA ARG A 38 12.35 7.55 -22.68
C ARG A 38 10.98 6.98 -22.31
N PRO A 39 10.23 6.34 -23.23
CA PRO A 39 8.94 5.73 -22.91
C PRO A 39 8.97 4.73 -21.76
N VAL A 40 10.10 4.03 -21.57
CA VAL A 40 10.32 3.10 -20.44
C VAL A 40 10.25 3.83 -19.09
N LEU A 41 10.73 5.07 -18.99
CA LEU A 41 10.67 5.88 -17.76
C LEU A 41 9.24 6.28 -17.43
N LEU A 42 8.42 6.61 -18.44
CA LEU A 42 6.99 6.90 -18.22
C LEU A 42 6.26 5.69 -17.64
N TRP A 43 6.54 4.49 -18.15
CA TRP A 43 5.97 3.28 -17.59
C TRP A 43 6.46 3.00 -16.17
N GLN A 44 7.74 3.23 -15.88
CA GLN A 44 8.27 3.12 -14.52
C GLN A 44 7.54 4.06 -13.54
N ILE A 45 7.26 5.31 -13.96
CA ILE A 45 6.50 6.26 -13.13
C ILE A 45 5.07 5.77 -12.88
N ILE A 46 4.40 5.26 -13.90
CA ILE A 46 3.02 4.76 -13.78
C ILE A 46 2.97 3.56 -12.81
N VAL A 47 3.86 2.58 -12.99
CA VAL A 47 3.90 1.37 -12.17
C VAL A 47 4.22 1.73 -10.71
N LEU A 48 5.19 2.61 -10.48
CA LEU A 48 5.56 3.03 -9.13
C LEU A 48 4.45 3.83 -8.44
N SER A 49 3.76 4.70 -9.18
CA SER A 49 2.61 5.47 -8.68
C SER A 49 1.44 4.56 -8.30
N ALA A 50 1.19 3.52 -9.10
CA ALA A 50 0.18 2.51 -8.83
C ALA A 50 0.50 1.70 -7.56
N ALA A 51 1.76 1.27 -7.40
CA ALA A 51 2.22 0.61 -6.18
C ALA A 51 2.04 1.51 -4.94
N PHE A 52 2.43 2.78 -5.05
CA PHE A 52 2.26 3.75 -3.97
C PHE A 52 0.79 3.95 -3.58
N ALA A 53 -0.11 4.13 -4.55
CA ALA A 53 -1.53 4.33 -4.28
C ALA A 53 -2.14 3.10 -3.57
N LEU A 54 -1.76 1.89 -3.96
CA LEU A 54 -2.20 0.65 -3.31
C LEU A 54 -1.67 0.54 -1.87
N PHE A 55 -0.39 0.86 -1.64
CA PHE A 55 0.14 0.92 -0.27
C PHE A 55 -0.60 1.95 0.57
N LYS A 56 -0.82 3.15 0.03
CA LYS A 56 -1.56 4.21 0.74
C LYS A 56 -2.95 3.72 1.14
N VAL A 57 -3.71 3.13 0.22
CA VAL A 57 -5.04 2.59 0.55
C VAL A 57 -4.97 1.46 1.57
N ALA A 58 -3.97 0.58 1.50
CA ALA A 58 -3.78 -0.47 2.49
C ALA A 58 -3.55 0.11 3.90
N TYR A 59 -2.62 1.06 4.04
CA TYR A 59 -2.18 1.56 5.34
C TYR A 59 -3.07 2.65 5.93
N THR A 60 -3.72 3.48 5.10
CA THR A 60 -4.59 4.56 5.60
C THR A 60 -6.06 4.14 5.74
N ASN A 61 -6.40 2.90 5.35
CA ASN A 61 -7.75 2.31 5.39
C ASN A 61 -8.88 3.34 5.12
N PRO A 62 -8.88 4.04 3.97
CA PRO A 62 -9.78 5.18 3.72
C PRO A 62 -11.26 4.79 3.57
N LEU A 63 -11.58 3.50 3.73
CA LEU A 63 -12.89 2.90 3.51
C LEU A 63 -13.59 2.53 4.83
N ASP A 64 -13.00 2.88 5.97
CA ASP A 64 -13.52 2.59 7.33
C ASP A 64 -13.91 1.11 7.50
N LEU A 65 -13.14 0.22 6.87
CA LEU A 65 -13.37 -1.21 6.96
C LEU A 65 -12.92 -1.70 8.34
N THR A 66 -13.76 -2.50 9.00
CA THR A 66 -13.45 -3.08 10.32
C THR A 66 -13.28 -4.60 10.26
N GLY A 67 -12.44 -5.12 11.15
CA GLY A 67 -12.21 -6.56 11.36
C GLY A 67 -11.69 -7.29 10.12
N LYS A 68 -12.35 -8.41 9.76
CA LYS A 68 -11.88 -9.31 8.69
C LYS A 68 -11.79 -8.65 7.31
N ARG A 69 -12.66 -7.68 7.00
CA ARG A 69 -12.64 -7.00 5.69
C ARG A 69 -11.44 -6.08 5.54
N GLN A 70 -11.02 -5.42 6.63
CA GLN A 70 -9.81 -4.60 6.65
C GLN A 70 -8.57 -5.46 6.36
N VAL A 71 -8.45 -6.63 7.01
CA VAL A 71 -7.32 -7.55 6.80
C VAL A 71 -7.28 -8.04 5.36
N ILE A 72 -8.43 -8.37 4.76
CA ILE A 72 -8.52 -8.80 3.36
C ILE A 72 -8.08 -7.68 2.41
N VAL A 73 -8.61 -6.46 2.57
CA VAL A 73 -8.26 -5.33 1.70
C VAL A 73 -6.81 -4.91 1.87
N PHE A 74 -6.32 -4.89 3.12
CA PHE A 74 -4.92 -4.65 3.44
C PHE A 74 -4.02 -5.66 2.72
N SER A 75 -4.29 -6.96 2.89
CA SER A 75 -3.48 -8.03 2.31
C SER A 75 -3.54 -8.01 0.79
N LEU A 76 -4.70 -7.76 0.19
CA LEU A 76 -4.86 -7.71 -1.26
C LEU A 76 -4.10 -6.51 -1.85
N CYS A 77 -4.27 -5.32 -1.27
CA CYS A 77 -3.61 -4.10 -1.75
C CYS A 77 -2.09 -4.16 -1.59
N THR A 78 -1.59 -4.63 -0.45
CA THR A 78 -0.13 -4.80 -0.25
C THR A 78 0.46 -5.85 -1.18
N LEU A 79 -0.21 -7.00 -1.37
CA LEU A 79 0.27 -8.03 -2.30
C LEU A 79 0.32 -7.50 -3.74
N LEU A 80 -0.73 -6.80 -4.18
CA LEU A 80 -0.77 -6.21 -5.51
C LEU A 80 0.30 -5.11 -5.69
N ALA A 81 0.55 -4.31 -4.65
CA ALA A 81 1.62 -3.32 -4.63
C ALA A 81 3.01 -3.97 -4.73
N ASP A 82 3.26 -5.05 -3.99
CA ASP A 82 4.53 -5.80 -4.05
C ASP A 82 4.81 -6.33 -5.46
N ILE A 83 3.79 -6.90 -6.13
CA ILE A 83 3.91 -7.36 -7.52
C ILE A 83 4.33 -6.20 -8.44
N LEU A 84 3.72 -5.03 -8.27
CA LEU A 84 4.07 -3.85 -9.05
C LEU A 84 5.50 -3.35 -8.76
N ILE A 85 5.96 -3.42 -7.51
CA ILE A 85 7.34 -3.08 -7.16
C ILE A 85 8.34 -4.05 -7.80
N VAL A 86 8.05 -5.36 -7.78
CA VAL A 86 8.90 -6.36 -8.45
C VAL A 86 8.91 -6.12 -9.96
N LEU A 87 7.75 -5.84 -10.55
CA LEU A 87 7.65 -5.47 -11.97
C LEU A 87 8.46 -4.21 -12.27
N TRP A 88 8.38 -3.19 -11.43
CA TRP A 88 9.14 -1.95 -11.56
C TRP A 88 10.65 -2.18 -11.49
N LEU A 89 11.13 -3.00 -10.54
CA LEU A 89 12.53 -3.42 -10.45
C LEU A 89 12.99 -4.11 -11.73
N PHE A 90 12.17 -5.01 -12.27
CA PHE A 90 12.46 -5.69 -13.53
C PHE A 90 12.56 -4.73 -14.72
N MET A 91 11.74 -3.66 -14.72
CA MET A 91 11.78 -2.62 -15.76
C MET A 91 13.02 -1.72 -15.67
N ILE A 92 13.67 -1.61 -14.51
CA ILE A 92 14.88 -0.79 -14.33
C ILE A 92 16.12 -1.47 -14.90
N SER A 93 16.23 -2.78 -14.69
CA SER A 93 17.31 -3.54 -15.29
C SER A 93 16.82 -4.97 -15.58
N PRO A 94 16.70 -5.37 -16.86
CA PRO A 94 16.41 -6.76 -17.19
C PRO A 94 17.53 -7.72 -16.75
N ASN A 95 18.71 -7.18 -16.41
CA ASN A 95 19.87 -7.88 -15.87
C ASN A 95 20.08 -7.57 -14.37
N THR A 96 19.01 -7.28 -13.63
CA THR A 96 19.12 -7.03 -12.19
C THR A 96 19.72 -8.24 -11.50
N ASP A 97 20.79 -8.02 -10.72
CA ASP A 97 21.43 -9.03 -9.90
C ASP A 97 20.38 -9.67 -8.99
N SER A 98 20.21 -11.00 -9.09
CA SER A 98 19.20 -11.76 -8.35
C SER A 98 19.31 -11.53 -6.84
N SER A 99 20.51 -11.17 -6.37
CA SER A 99 20.80 -10.82 -4.98
C SER A 99 20.00 -9.62 -4.48
N ILE A 100 19.82 -8.58 -5.31
CA ILE A 100 19.09 -7.36 -4.95
C ILE A 100 17.58 -7.64 -4.86
N ILE A 101 17.06 -8.42 -5.81
CA ILE A 101 15.65 -8.84 -5.81
C ILE A 101 15.37 -9.70 -4.57
N LEU A 102 16.27 -10.63 -4.24
CA LEU A 102 16.13 -11.49 -3.06
C LEU A 102 16.13 -10.67 -1.77
N ALA A 103 17.05 -9.73 -1.61
CA ALA A 103 17.09 -8.83 -0.46
C ALA A 103 15.78 -8.03 -0.32
N TYR A 104 15.23 -7.57 -1.45
CA TYR A 104 13.96 -6.83 -1.47
C TYR A 104 12.78 -7.70 -1.03
N ILE A 105 12.71 -8.95 -1.50
CA ILE A 105 11.70 -9.93 -1.07
C ILE A 105 11.78 -10.17 0.43
N VAL A 106 12.99 -10.33 0.99
CA VAL A 106 13.19 -10.52 2.44
C VAL A 106 12.67 -9.32 3.24
N VAL A 107 12.97 -8.10 2.81
CA VAL A 107 12.48 -6.88 3.46
C VAL A 107 10.95 -6.81 3.42
N ILE A 108 10.33 -7.13 2.28
CA ILE A 108 8.87 -7.18 2.15
C ILE A 108 8.26 -8.18 3.17
N PHE A 109 8.85 -9.37 3.30
CA PHE A 109 8.39 -10.37 4.26
C PHE A 109 8.48 -9.89 5.71
N ILE A 110 9.59 -9.25 6.09
CA ILE A 110 9.79 -8.70 7.44
C ILE A 110 8.73 -7.63 7.73
N VAL A 111 8.58 -6.66 6.82
CA VAL A 111 7.60 -5.57 6.99
C VAL A 111 6.18 -6.13 7.09
N LYS A 112 5.80 -7.08 6.24
CA LYS A 112 4.49 -7.75 6.34
C LYS A 112 4.29 -8.49 7.65
N GLY A 113 5.30 -9.21 8.13
CA GLY A 113 5.24 -9.91 9.41
C GLY A 113 4.97 -8.95 10.57
N VAL A 114 5.68 -7.82 10.60
CA VAL A 114 5.50 -6.77 11.62
C VAL A 114 4.10 -6.17 11.55
N VAL A 115 3.62 -5.82 10.35
CA VAL A 115 2.30 -5.20 10.20
C VAL A 115 1.19 -6.18 10.55
N PHE A 116 1.33 -7.46 10.17
CA PHE A 116 0.36 -8.49 10.54
C PHE A 116 0.32 -8.71 12.05
N ALA A 117 1.48 -8.72 12.72
CA ALA A 117 1.56 -8.80 14.18
C ALA A 117 0.90 -7.58 14.85
N MET A 118 1.13 -6.36 14.36
CA MET A 118 0.47 -5.16 14.86
C MET A 118 -1.05 -5.23 14.70
N MET A 119 -1.55 -5.59 13.50
CA MET A 119 -2.99 -5.74 13.27
C MET A 119 -3.63 -6.80 14.17
N TYR A 120 -2.92 -7.91 14.44
CA TYR A 120 -3.42 -8.96 15.32
C TYR A 120 -3.53 -8.47 16.78
N ILE A 121 -2.49 -7.78 17.28
CA ILE A 121 -2.47 -7.23 18.64
C ILE A 121 -3.57 -6.17 18.83
N ASP A 122 -3.79 -5.30 17.86
CA ASP A 122 -4.86 -4.30 17.95
C ASP A 122 -6.25 -4.95 17.92
N GLY A 123 -6.45 -6.00 17.12
CA GLY A 123 -7.69 -6.78 17.14
C GLY A 123 -7.96 -7.44 18.50
N GLU A 124 -6.93 -7.94 19.19
CA GLU A 124 -7.07 -8.51 20.53
C GLU A 124 -7.43 -7.43 21.57
N LYS A 125 -6.82 -6.25 21.47
CA LYS A 125 -7.15 -5.10 22.34
C LYS A 125 -8.58 -4.60 22.13
N GLU A 126 -9.01 -4.46 20.88
CA GLU A 126 -10.39 -4.06 20.57
C GLU A 126 -11.40 -5.08 21.11
N ALA A 127 -11.14 -6.38 20.91
CA ALA A 127 -12.00 -7.45 21.45
C ALA A 127 -12.09 -7.39 22.97
N ARG A 128 -10.98 -7.13 23.65
CA ARG A 128 -10.93 -7.02 25.12
C ARG A 128 -11.72 -5.82 25.63
N GLN A 129 -11.60 -4.65 25.00
CA GLN A 129 -12.35 -3.45 25.38
C GLN A 129 -13.86 -3.62 25.17
N ILE A 130 -14.27 -4.30 24.10
CA ILE A 130 -15.69 -4.62 23.84
C ILE A 130 -16.23 -5.52 24.95
N ASN A 131 -15.46 -6.55 25.33
CA ASN A 131 -15.88 -7.49 26.37
C ASN A 131 -15.98 -6.83 27.75
N GLU A 132 -15.04 -5.94 28.08
CA GLU A 132 -15.09 -5.13 29.31
C GLU A 132 -16.34 -4.24 29.33
N LYS A 133 -16.63 -3.50 28.25
CA LYS A 133 -17.86 -2.69 28.14
C LYS A 133 -19.14 -3.53 28.25
N LEU A 134 -19.21 -4.68 27.58
CA LEU A 134 -20.35 -5.61 27.68
C LEU A 134 -20.55 -6.13 29.11
N SER A 135 -19.46 -6.38 29.84
CA SER A 135 -19.53 -6.80 31.24
C SER A 135 -20.06 -5.70 32.16
N GLU A 136 -19.71 -4.43 31.91
CA GLU A 136 -20.26 -3.27 32.64
C GLU A 136 -21.77 -3.10 32.39
N TYR A 137 -22.22 -3.23 31.14
CA TYR A 137 -23.66 -3.17 30.83
C TYR A 137 -24.44 -4.29 31.51
N LYS A 138 -23.90 -5.51 31.54
CA LYS A 138 -24.55 -6.64 32.22
C LYS A 138 -24.65 -6.40 33.73
N ASN A 139 -23.58 -5.97 34.38
CA ASN A 139 -23.57 -5.68 35.82
C ASN A 139 -24.46 -4.50 36.22
N ASN A 140 -24.66 -3.51 35.33
CA ASN A 140 -25.59 -2.40 35.59
C ASN A 140 -27.06 -2.75 35.34
N THR A 141 -27.35 -3.85 34.64
CA THR A 141 -28.74 -4.30 34.38
C THR A 141 -29.23 -5.26 35.48
N GLU A 142 -28.32 -5.84 36.27
CA GLU A 142 -28.63 -6.72 37.42
C GLU A 142 -28.74 -5.97 38.76
N LYS A 143 -28.65 -4.64 38.76
CA LYS A 143 -28.95 -3.75 39.91
C LYS A 143 -30.27 -3.03 39.71
#